data_AF-A0A969UDP4-F1
#
_entry.id   AF-A0A969UDP4-F1
#
_cell.length_a   1.000
_cell.length_b   1.000
_cell.length_c   1.000
_cell.angle_alpha   90.00
_cell.angle_beta   90.00
_cell.angle_gamma   90.00
#
_symmetry.space_group_name_H-M   'P 1'
#
loop_
_entity.id
_entity.type
_entity.pdbx_description
1 polymer ?
#
loop_
_entity_poly.entity_id
_entity_poly.type
_entity_poly.pdbx_seq_one_letter_code
_entity_poly.pdbx_strand_id
1 'polypeptide(L)'
;MAILTPVELSGVTVSRASLHNTHLPSTLDLHVGDTVVIERRGDVIPQVASVVKAKRPRSAQPWVPPTHCPACNKPLRHRQAHSTKHPILLLECGNPACGGKKVRQLERFAEVAIKGVGKKVVQFLADKGFVETPADFYSLSQHKNTVWSCCTCA
;
A
#
# COMPACT_ATOMS: atom_id res chain seq x y z
N MET A 1 1.88 -1.09 6.68
CA MET A 1 0.51 -1.22 7.21
C MET A 1 0.53 -2.38 8.21
N ALA A 2 -0.12 -2.23 9.36
CA ALA A 2 -0.26 -3.32 10.31
C ALA A 2 -1.42 -4.23 9.89
N ILE A 3 -1.19 -5.53 9.93
CA ILE A 3 -2.23 -6.55 9.77
C ILE A 3 -2.59 -7.01 11.18
N LEU A 4 -3.86 -6.90 11.52
CA LEU A 4 -4.37 -7.11 12.87
C LEU A 4 -5.27 -8.33 12.89
N THR A 5 -5.31 -9.02 14.03
CA THR A 5 -6.45 -9.88 14.36
C THR A 5 -7.72 -9.02 14.28
N PRO A 6 -8.78 -9.48 13.58
CA PRO A 6 -10.00 -8.70 13.42
C PRO A 6 -10.55 -8.19 14.76
N VAL A 7 -10.82 -6.89 14.84
CA VAL A 7 -11.30 -6.22 16.06
C VAL A 7 -12.36 -5.19 15.69
N GLU A 8 -13.34 -4.99 16.57
CA GLU A 8 -14.35 -3.95 16.39
C GLU A 8 -13.78 -2.56 16.72
N LEU A 9 -14.02 -1.59 15.84
CA LEU A 9 -13.65 -0.19 16.03
C LEU A 9 -14.79 0.71 15.56
N SER A 10 -15.59 1.21 16.50
CA SER A 10 -16.76 2.07 16.24
C SER A 10 -17.79 1.39 15.30
N GLY A 11 -18.25 0.19 15.67
CA GLY A 11 -19.30 -0.53 14.95
C GLY A 11 -18.87 -1.22 13.65
N VAL A 12 -17.58 -1.18 13.28
CA VAL A 12 -17.05 -1.91 12.11
C VAL A 12 -15.88 -2.79 12.51
N THR A 13 -15.75 -3.94 11.86
CA THR A 13 -14.60 -4.82 12.06
C THR A 13 -13.43 -4.34 11.20
N VAL A 14 -12.28 -4.09 11.84
CA VAL A 14 -11.04 -3.71 11.18
C VAL A 14 -9.98 -4.79 11.34
N SER A 15 -9.26 -5.08 10.26
CA SER A 15 -8.13 -6.02 10.23
C SER A 15 -6.83 -5.37 9.75
N ARG A 16 -6.88 -4.07 9.45
CA ARG A 16 -5.75 -3.30 8.91
C ARG A 16 -5.74 -1.91 9.52
N ALA A 17 -4.55 -1.47 9.94
CA ALA A 17 -4.34 -0.12 10.44
C ALA A 17 -3.09 0.50 9.81
N SER A 18 -3.17 1.81 9.56
CA SER A 18 -2.04 2.57 9.05
C SER A 18 -0.91 2.62 10.08
N LEU A 19 0.32 2.48 9.58
CA LEU A 19 1.54 2.79 10.32
C LEU A 19 2.15 4.12 9.85
N HIS A 20 1.45 4.85 8.96
CA HIS A 20 1.84 6.12 8.36
C HIS A 20 3.14 6.08 7.51
N ASN A 21 4.28 5.78 8.10
CA ASN A 21 5.60 5.69 7.48
C ASN A 21 6.55 4.83 8.36
N THR A 22 7.85 4.84 8.09
CA THR A 22 8.84 4.08 8.88
C THR A 22 9.12 4.71 10.25
N HIS A 23 8.77 5.98 10.47
CA HIS A 23 9.04 6.70 11.71
C HIS A 23 8.15 6.21 12.84
N LEU A 24 6.83 6.08 12.62
CA LEU A 24 5.89 5.70 13.67
C LEU A 24 6.21 4.32 14.29
N PRO A 25 6.45 3.23 13.53
CA PRO A 25 6.87 1.96 14.12
C PRO A 25 8.16 2.06 14.93
N SER A 26 9.11 2.86 14.45
CA SER A 26 10.40 3.06 15.14
C SER A 26 10.21 3.80 16.47
N THR A 27 9.41 4.87 16.48
CA THR A 27 9.11 5.64 17.70
C THR A 27 8.31 4.84 18.72
N LEU A 28 7.40 3.98 18.25
CA LEU A 28 6.60 3.12 19.13
C LEU A 28 7.36 1.89 19.63
N ASP A 29 8.58 1.63 19.13
CA ASP A 29 9.31 0.39 19.36
C ASP A 29 8.44 -0.84 18.99
N LEU A 30 7.82 -0.79 17.81
CA LEU A 30 6.82 -1.75 17.38
C LEU A 30 7.45 -3.12 17.07
N HIS A 31 6.85 -4.18 17.59
CA HIS A 31 7.21 -5.56 17.30
C HIS A 31 6.05 -6.30 16.61
N VAL A 32 6.39 -7.23 15.71
CA VAL A 32 5.41 -8.17 15.16
C VAL A 32 4.94 -9.09 16.29
N GLY A 33 3.62 -9.12 16.51
CA GLY A 33 2.99 -9.82 17.62
C GLY A 33 2.61 -8.92 18.81
N ASP A 34 2.92 -7.63 18.76
CA ASP A 34 2.50 -6.69 19.81
C ASP A 34 0.98 -6.57 19.91
N THR A 35 0.49 -6.39 21.15
CA THR A 35 -0.84 -5.84 21.39
C THR A 35 -0.78 -4.32 21.22
N VAL A 36 -1.61 -3.78 20.34
CA VAL A 36 -1.61 -2.36 20.01
C VAL A 36 -2.95 -1.70 20.31
N VAL A 37 -2.91 -0.40 20.60
CA VAL A 37 -4.09 0.46 20.62
C VAL A 37 -4.26 1.06 19.23
N ILE A 38 -5.47 0.99 18.70
CA ILE A 38 -5.83 1.58 17.41
C ILE A 38 -6.89 2.66 17.60
N GLU A 39 -6.86 3.67 16.74
CA GLU A 39 -7.84 4.76 16.72
C GLU A 39 -8.19 5.14 15.29
N ARG A 40 -9.30 5.86 15.09
CA ARG A 40 -9.62 6.47 13.79
C ARG A 40 -9.08 7.89 13.74
N ARG A 41 -8.26 8.18 12.73
CA ARG A 41 -7.87 9.56 12.42
C ARG A 41 -8.97 10.23 11.62
N GLY A 42 -9.56 11.30 12.16
CA GLY A 42 -10.63 12.06 11.51
C GLY A 42 -11.83 11.18 11.13
N ASP A 43 -12.23 10.28 12.03
CA ASP A 43 -13.38 9.36 11.94
C ASP A 43 -13.37 8.29 10.84
N VAL A 44 -12.35 8.28 9.96
CA VAL A 44 -12.34 7.40 8.77
C VAL A 44 -11.21 6.38 8.75
N ILE A 45 -9.96 6.77 9.04
CA ILE A 45 -8.80 5.91 8.76
C ILE A 45 -8.26 5.28 10.06
N PRO A 46 -8.33 3.95 10.23
CA PRO A 46 -7.71 3.28 11.37
C PRO A 46 -6.19 3.43 11.34
N GLN A 47 -5.59 3.78 12.47
CA GLN A 47 -4.15 3.86 12.67
C GLN A 47 -3.73 3.27 14.01
N VAL A 48 -2.48 2.81 14.11
CA VAL A 48 -1.90 2.39 15.38
C VAL A 48 -1.52 3.64 16.19
N ALA A 49 -2.08 3.78 17.39
CA ALA A 49 -1.82 4.89 18.30
C ALA A 49 -0.64 4.59 19.24
N SER A 50 -0.60 3.38 19.82
CA SER A 50 0.42 2.98 20.78
C SER A 50 0.56 1.46 20.91
N VAL A 51 1.60 1.02 21.63
CA VAL A 51 1.86 -0.38 21.97
C VAL A 51 1.60 -0.63 23.44
N VAL A 52 0.86 -1.68 23.77
CA VAL A 52 0.65 -2.14 25.15
C VAL A 52 1.84 -3.02 25.56
N LYS A 53 2.97 -2.39 25.89
CA LYS A 53 4.26 -3.08 26.16
C LYS A 53 4.15 -4.17 27.23
N ALA A 54 3.29 -3.99 28.23
CA ALA A 54 3.04 -4.99 29.28
C ALA A 54 2.48 -6.32 28.76
N LYS A 55 1.88 -6.33 27.56
CA LYS A 55 1.34 -7.53 26.90
C LYS A 55 2.24 -8.05 25.77
N ARG A 56 3.47 -7.54 25.64
CA ARG A 56 4.40 -7.97 24.58
C ARG A 56 4.80 -9.43 24.81
N PRO A 57 4.53 -10.33 23.86
CA PRO A 57 5.00 -11.71 23.93
C PRO A 57 6.53 -11.78 23.86
N ARG A 58 7.14 -12.77 24.53
CA ARG A 58 8.59 -13.00 24.42
C ARG A 58 9.05 -13.38 23.00
N SER A 59 8.14 -13.93 22.19
CA SER A 59 8.38 -14.28 20.78
C SER A 59 8.25 -13.09 19.83
N ALA A 60 7.89 -11.91 20.32
CA ALA A 60 7.69 -10.73 19.48
C ALA A 60 9.02 -10.29 18.84
N GLN A 61 8.99 -10.03 17.54
CA GLN A 61 10.19 -9.66 16.77
C GLN A 61 10.15 -8.17 16.41
N PRO A 62 11.25 -7.42 16.57
CA PRO A 62 11.29 -6.02 16.18
C PRO A 62 10.85 -5.83 14.74
N TRP A 63 9.96 -4.87 14.49
CA TRP A 63 9.62 -4.51 13.12
C TRP A 63 10.79 -3.79 12.47
N VAL A 64 11.20 -4.26 11.28
CA VAL A 64 12.23 -3.62 10.48
C VAL A 64 11.66 -3.21 9.12
N PRO A 65 12.04 -2.02 8.60
CA PRO A 65 11.66 -1.64 7.26
C PRO A 65 12.31 -2.58 6.22
N PRO A 66 11.65 -2.84 5.08
CA PRO A 66 12.26 -3.60 4.01
C PRO A 66 13.50 -2.87 3.47
N THR A 67 14.52 -3.64 3.09
CA THR A 67 15.73 -3.10 2.44
C THR A 67 15.60 -3.06 0.91
N HIS A 68 14.74 -3.91 0.36
CA HIS A 68 14.49 -4.04 -1.08
C HIS A 68 13.02 -3.78 -1.40
N CYS A 69 12.77 -3.22 -2.58
CA CYS A 69 11.43 -2.91 -3.03
C CYS A 69 10.64 -4.22 -3.25
N PRO A 70 9.47 -4.41 -2.63
CA PRO A 70 8.69 -5.64 -2.80
C PRO A 70 8.15 -5.83 -4.23
N ALA A 71 8.16 -4.79 -5.07
CA ALA A 71 7.65 -4.85 -6.45
C ALA A 71 8.73 -5.12 -7.50
N CYS A 72 10.00 -4.76 -7.26
CA CYS A 72 11.08 -4.92 -8.25
C CYS A 72 12.42 -5.39 -7.68
N ASN A 73 12.45 -5.70 -6.39
CA ASN A 73 13.60 -6.17 -5.64
C ASN A 73 14.86 -5.28 -5.69
N LYS A 74 14.78 -4.03 -6.14
CA LYS A 74 15.91 -3.09 -6.09
C LYS A 74 16.05 -2.47 -4.68
N PRO A 75 17.28 -2.09 -4.26
CA PRO A 75 17.50 -1.43 -2.99
C PRO A 75 16.63 -0.18 -2.82
N LEU A 76 16.04 -0.03 -1.65
CA LEU A 76 15.27 1.16 -1.28
C LEU A 76 16.22 2.27 -0.83
N ARG A 77 15.79 3.52 -1.00
CA ARG A 77 16.53 4.71 -0.57
C ARG A 77 15.67 5.58 0.33
N HIS A 78 16.31 6.28 1.24
CA HIS A 78 15.67 7.34 1.99
C HIS A 78 15.73 8.63 1.18
N ARG A 79 14.58 9.28 1.00
CA ARG A 79 14.48 10.61 0.45
C ARG A 79 14.05 11.56 1.56
N GLN A 80 14.79 12.64 1.74
CA GLN A 80 14.39 13.70 2.64
C GLN A 80 13.20 14.44 2.02
N ALA A 81 12.08 14.46 2.73
CA ALA A 81 10.95 15.30 2.41
C ALA A 81 10.99 16.55 3.28
N HIS A 82 10.87 17.72 2.65
CA HIS A 82 10.69 18.97 3.37
C HIS A 82 9.31 18.97 4.02
N SER A 83 9.28 18.93 5.35
CA SER A 83 8.15 19.38 6.14
C SER A 83 8.60 20.63 6.89
N THR A 84 7.70 21.60 7.03
CA THR A 84 7.92 22.89 7.70
C THR A 84 8.27 22.76 9.18
N LYS A 85 8.16 21.57 9.77
CA LYS A 85 8.39 21.34 11.21
C LYS A 85 9.58 20.42 11.51
N HIS A 86 9.79 19.35 10.74
CA HIS A 86 10.91 18.40 10.94
C HIS A 86 11.31 17.71 9.62
N PRO A 87 12.59 17.35 9.41
CA PRO A 87 12.98 16.53 8.28
C PRO A 87 12.32 15.14 8.37
N ILE A 88 11.52 14.77 7.37
CA ILE A 88 10.90 13.46 7.30
C ILE A 88 11.69 12.61 6.30
N LEU A 89 12.15 11.43 6.71
CA LEU A 89 12.76 10.46 5.80
C LEU A 89 11.68 9.54 5.25
N LEU A 90 11.46 9.62 3.95
CA LEU A 90 10.55 8.73 3.22
C LEU A 90 11.37 7.58 2.62
N LEU A 91 10.99 6.35 2.94
CA LEU A 91 11.54 5.17 2.27
C LEU A 91 10.84 4.98 0.93
N GLU A 92 11.59 5.06 -0.17
CA GLU A 92 11.05 4.94 -1.52
C GLU A 92 11.88 4.04 -2.44
N CYS A 93 11.23 3.51 -3.48
CA CYS A 93 11.93 2.83 -4.56
C CYS A 93 12.56 3.87 -5.50
N GLY A 94 13.89 3.85 -5.64
CA GLY A 94 14.61 4.74 -6.57
C GLY A 94 14.53 4.32 -8.04
N ASN A 95 14.15 3.07 -8.33
CA ASN A 95 14.11 2.54 -9.69
C ASN A 95 13.01 3.22 -10.52
N PRO A 96 13.33 3.92 -11.63
CA PRO A 96 12.31 4.49 -12.52
C PRO A 96 11.56 3.41 -13.29
N ALA A 97 12.21 2.30 -13.63
CA ALA A 97 11.62 1.17 -14.34
C ALA A 97 10.86 0.18 -13.42
N CYS A 98 10.53 0.58 -12.19
CA CYS A 98 9.81 -0.29 -11.25
C CYS A 98 8.40 -0.59 -11.78
N GLY A 99 8.05 -1.89 -11.91
CA GLY A 99 6.71 -2.32 -12.31
C GLY A 99 5.60 -1.70 -11.44
N GLY A 100 5.80 -1.66 -10.12
CA GLY A 100 4.86 -1.00 -9.20
C GLY A 100 4.66 0.50 -9.47
N LYS A 101 5.70 1.22 -9.95
CA LYS A 101 5.54 2.63 -10.36
C LYS A 101 4.80 2.76 -11.68
N LYS A 102 5.09 1.88 -12.64
CA LYS A 102 4.38 1.82 -13.92
C LYS A 102 2.88 1.59 -13.69
N VAL A 103 2.52 0.58 -12.91
CA VAL A 103 1.11 0.32 -12.56
C VAL A 103 0.49 1.55 -11.88
N ARG A 104 1.16 2.17 -10.92
CA ARG A 104 0.64 3.39 -10.26
C ARG A 104 0.45 4.56 -11.23
N GLN A 105 1.30 4.69 -12.25
CA GLN A 105 1.15 5.69 -13.31
C GLN A 105 -0.08 5.39 -14.19
N LEU A 106 -0.29 4.13 -14.55
CA LEU A 106 -1.47 3.69 -15.30
C LEU A 106 -2.75 3.89 -14.50
N GLU A 107 -2.75 3.59 -13.19
CA GLU A 107 -3.87 3.87 -12.29
C GLU A 107 -4.20 5.36 -12.27
N ARG A 108 -3.18 6.21 -12.14
CA ARG A 108 -3.35 7.66 -12.12
C ARG A 108 -3.91 8.17 -13.44
N PHE A 109 -3.46 7.61 -14.56
CA PHE A 109 -4.00 7.95 -15.87
C PHE A 109 -5.47 7.54 -15.99
N ALA A 110 -5.81 6.30 -15.63
CA ALA A 110 -7.18 5.79 -15.65
C ALA A 110 -8.13 6.63 -14.79
N GLU A 111 -7.71 7.04 -13.58
CA GLU A 111 -8.48 7.92 -12.68
C GLU A 111 -8.93 9.24 -13.35
N VAL A 112 -8.14 9.76 -14.30
CA VAL A 112 -8.40 11.06 -14.96
C VAL A 112 -9.04 10.89 -16.34
N ALA A 113 -8.57 9.92 -17.12
CA ALA A 113 -8.90 9.80 -18.55
C ALA A 113 -9.94 8.71 -18.87
N ILE A 114 -10.10 7.69 -18.01
CA ILE A 114 -10.90 6.49 -18.33
C ILE A 114 -11.97 6.27 -17.27
N LYS A 115 -13.23 6.62 -17.59
CA LYS A 115 -14.36 6.40 -16.69
C LYS A 115 -14.60 4.91 -16.46
N GLY A 116 -14.85 4.52 -15.21
CA GLY A 116 -15.22 3.16 -14.83
C GLY A 116 -14.06 2.18 -14.65
N VAL A 117 -12.81 2.60 -14.90
CA VAL A 117 -11.63 1.74 -14.70
C VAL A 117 -10.99 2.04 -13.35
N GLY A 118 -11.27 1.17 -12.36
CA GLY A 118 -10.69 1.26 -11.02
C GLY A 118 -9.32 0.57 -10.92
N LYS A 119 -8.61 0.81 -9.81
CA LYS A 119 -7.26 0.29 -9.53
C LYS A 119 -7.11 -1.22 -9.74
N LYS A 120 -8.09 -2.02 -9.28
CA LYS A 120 -8.08 -3.48 -9.45
C LYS A 120 -8.07 -3.90 -10.92
N VAL A 121 -8.82 -3.20 -11.77
CA VAL A 121 -8.87 -3.47 -13.21
C VAL A 121 -7.56 -3.10 -13.87
N VAL A 122 -6.97 -1.94 -13.52
CA VAL A 122 -5.66 -1.55 -14.04
C VAL A 122 -4.58 -2.56 -13.65
N GLN A 123 -4.54 -2.98 -12.37
CA GLN A 123 -3.61 -4.00 -11.91
C GLN A 123 -3.77 -5.30 -12.70
N PHE A 124 -5.01 -5.77 -12.88
CA PHE A 124 -5.29 -6.97 -13.68
C PHE A 124 -4.81 -6.82 -15.13
N LEU A 125 -5.12 -5.72 -15.80
CA LEU A 125 -4.73 -5.48 -17.19
C LEU A 125 -3.20 -5.42 -17.32
N ALA A 126 -2.51 -4.78 -16.36
CA ALA A 126 -1.06 -4.70 -16.34
C ALA A 126 -0.41 -6.07 -16.07
N ASP A 127 -0.95 -6.85 -15.13
CA ASP A 127 -0.46 -8.20 -14.80
C ASP A 127 -0.61 -9.17 -15.99
N LYS A 128 -1.64 -8.96 -16.82
CA LYS A 128 -1.86 -9.71 -18.06
C LYS A 128 -1.08 -9.17 -19.27
N GLY A 129 -0.35 -8.06 -19.13
CA GLY A 129 0.38 -7.43 -20.22
C GLY A 129 -0.52 -6.75 -21.27
N PHE A 130 -1.79 -6.48 -20.94
CA PHE A 130 -2.71 -5.78 -21.85
C PHE A 130 -2.48 -4.27 -21.87
N VAL A 131 -1.89 -3.72 -20.81
CA VAL A 131 -1.53 -2.30 -20.73
C VAL A 131 -0.14 -2.14 -20.12
N GLU A 132 0.75 -1.48 -20.84
CA GLU A 132 2.07 -1.07 -20.36
C GLU A 132 2.21 0.46 -20.33
N THR A 133 1.47 1.14 -21.21
CA THR A 133 1.47 2.59 -21.39
C THR A 133 0.05 3.16 -21.36
N PRO A 134 -0.11 4.47 -21.10
CA PRO A 134 -1.41 5.12 -21.19
C PRO A 134 -2.13 4.97 -22.54
N ALA A 135 -1.38 4.84 -23.64
CA ALA A 135 -1.96 4.70 -24.97
C ALA A 135 -2.68 3.36 -25.18
N ASP A 136 -2.24 2.31 -24.49
CA ASP A 136 -2.77 0.96 -24.65
C ASP A 136 -4.24 0.86 -24.21
N PHE A 137 -4.67 1.73 -23.28
CA PHE A 137 -6.08 1.81 -22.88
C PHE A 137 -7.03 2.08 -24.06
N TYR A 138 -6.59 2.84 -25.06
CA TYR A 138 -7.39 3.13 -26.25
C TYR A 138 -7.39 1.99 -27.27
N SER A 139 -6.47 1.03 -27.15
CA SER A 139 -6.34 -0.14 -28.02
C SER A 139 -6.95 -1.41 -27.43
N LEU A 140 -7.47 -1.36 -26.19
CA LEU A 140 -8.09 -2.50 -25.49
C LEU A 140 -9.29 -3.13 -26.21
N SER A 141 -9.92 -2.41 -27.14
CA SER A 141 -11.00 -2.95 -28.00
C SER A 141 -10.55 -4.19 -28.80
N GLN A 142 -9.26 -4.31 -29.09
CA GLN A 142 -8.67 -5.47 -29.78
C GLN A 142 -8.63 -6.73 -28.89
N HIS A 143 -8.76 -6.56 -27.57
CA HIS A 143 -8.74 -7.64 -26.58
C HIS A 143 -10.10 -7.91 -25.94
N LYS A 144 -11.19 -7.41 -26.54
CA LYS A 144 -12.54 -7.43 -25.96
C LYS A 144 -13.00 -8.85 -25.55
N ASN A 145 -12.71 -9.88 -26.33
CA ASN A 145 -13.12 -11.25 -25.99
C ASN A 145 -12.34 -11.82 -24.79
N THR A 146 -11.08 -11.44 -24.61
CA THR A 146 -10.20 -11.96 -23.55
C THR A 146 -10.35 -11.21 -22.24
N VAL A 147 -10.52 -9.88 -22.30
CA VAL A 147 -10.69 -9.03 -21.12
C VAL A 147 -12.03 -9.28 -20.45
N TRP A 148 -13.12 -9.42 -21.23
CA TRP A 148 -14.47 -9.57 -20.70
C TRP A 148 -14.84 -11.00 -20.30
N SER A 149 -14.22 -12.01 -20.93
CA SER A 149 -14.36 -13.42 -20.50
C SER A 149 -13.83 -13.66 -19.08
N CYS A 150 -12.87 -12.86 -18.62
CA CYS A 150 -12.26 -13.03 -17.30
C CYS A 150 -12.96 -12.22 -16.21
N CYS A 151 -13.73 -11.18 -16.57
CA CYS A 151 -14.53 -10.37 -15.65
C CYS A 151 -15.87 -11.02 -15.27
N THR A 152 -16.29 -12.10 -15.94
CA THR A 152 -17.54 -12.84 -15.66
C THR A 152 -17.37 -14.00 -14.68
N CYS A 153 -16.20 -14.18 -14.06
CA CYS A 153 -16.03 -15.13 -12.96
C CYS A 153 -15.97 -14.39 -11.61
N ALA A 154 -17.14 -14.01 -11.12
CA ALA A 154 -17.44 -13.80 -9.70
C ALA A 154 -18.95 -13.98 -9.49
#